data_AF-A0A7Y5ADJ2-F1
#
_entry.id   AF-A0A7Y5ADJ2-F1
#
_cell.length_a   1.000
_cell.length_b   1.000
_cell.length_c   1.000
_cell.angle_alpha   90.00
_cell.angle_beta   90.00
_cell.angle_gamma   90.00
#
_symmetry.space_group_name_H-M   'P 1'
#
loop_
_entity.id
_entity.type
_entity.pdbx_description
1 polymer ?
#
loop_
_entity_poly.entity_id
_entity_poly.type
_entity_poly.pdbx_seq_one_letter_code
_entity_poly.pdbx_strand_id
1 'polypeptide(L)'
;MSTVKFVPLSVTGELTVISHHEHEFKGSYEIERHLYGAQGLQAGSWVAGKTVFGSIKVNGVSVECYTRPAFAYLSYCSRVQESRSDQYVSRQHYWCGLGREFMGDIGCAFKISAGVNRANSLSGIVTDLPAHVLWGEPSEHVRDVYLNGSAAYLIYQVNIAYAHCLLANKISKELQGAFCDVGGQQVLVSATATSSLVAVDESQAVELAGWPLIKQAVLERAGLGVLQFDYAARDVPFYRYK
;
A
#
# COMPACT_ATOMS: atom_id res chain seq x y z
N MET A 1 -23.81 -12.34 -18.04
CA MET A 1 -22.43 -12.60 -17.54
C MET A 1 -21.47 -11.92 -18.48
N SER A 2 -21.09 -10.67 -18.16
CA SER A 2 -20.26 -9.85 -19.04
C SER A 2 -18.80 -10.09 -18.71
N THR A 3 -18.08 -10.67 -19.65
CA THR A 3 -16.64 -10.93 -19.58
C THR A 3 -15.90 -9.60 -19.63
N VAL A 4 -15.27 -9.20 -18.52
CA VAL A 4 -14.39 -8.03 -18.48
C VAL A 4 -13.16 -8.37 -19.32
N LYS A 5 -13.06 -7.74 -20.50
CA LYS A 5 -11.84 -7.78 -21.30
C LYS A 5 -10.82 -6.84 -20.66
N PHE A 6 -9.74 -7.40 -20.15
CA PHE A 6 -8.52 -6.64 -19.88
C PHE A 6 -8.08 -5.99 -21.19
N VAL A 7 -8.12 -4.66 -21.24
CA VAL A 7 -7.40 -3.90 -22.27
C VAL A 7 -6.02 -3.64 -21.66
N PRO A 8 -4.95 -4.25 -22.18
CA PRO A 8 -3.60 -3.90 -21.75
C PRO A 8 -3.34 -2.47 -22.23
N LEU A 9 -3.05 -1.57 -21.29
CA LEU A 9 -2.43 -0.30 -21.62
C LEU A 9 -1.14 -0.61 -22.39
N SER A 10 -1.00 0.00 -23.56
CA SER A 10 0.13 -0.18 -24.46
C SER A 10 1.43 0.13 -23.72
N VAL A 11 2.31 -0.87 -23.65
CA VAL A 11 3.66 -0.77 -23.10
C VAL A 11 4.50 0.10 -24.04
N THR A 12 4.51 1.40 -23.82
CA THR A 12 5.66 2.23 -24.21
C THR A 12 6.72 1.97 -23.16
N GLY A 13 7.73 1.17 -23.53
CA GLY A 13 8.75 0.61 -22.63
C GLY A 13 9.74 1.62 -22.05
N GLU A 14 9.27 2.58 -21.26
CA GLU A 14 10.06 3.09 -20.15
C GLU A 14 9.67 2.27 -18.93
N LEU A 15 10.63 1.51 -18.39
CA LEU A 15 10.42 0.83 -17.11
C LEU A 15 10.04 1.92 -16.09
N THR A 16 8.86 1.82 -15.49
CA THR A 16 8.55 2.62 -14.30
C THR A 16 9.65 2.34 -13.28
N VAL A 17 10.53 3.31 -13.00
CA VAL A 17 11.60 3.18 -12.00
C VAL A 17 11.19 3.98 -10.77
N ILE A 18 11.09 3.31 -9.63
CA ILE A 18 10.89 3.98 -8.34
C ILE A 18 12.26 4.41 -7.82
N SER A 19 12.52 5.72 -7.77
CA SER A 19 13.79 6.24 -7.24
C SER A 19 13.91 6.01 -5.74
N HIS A 20 15.08 5.56 -5.28
CA HIS A 20 15.34 5.30 -3.86
C HIS A 20 15.67 6.55 -3.03
N HIS A 21 15.94 7.69 -3.69
CA HIS A 21 16.42 8.93 -3.04
C HIS A 21 15.41 10.07 -3.08
N GLU A 22 14.18 9.78 -3.47
CA GLU A 22 13.09 10.74 -3.43
C GLU A 22 12.68 11.15 -2.01
N HIS A 23 12.10 12.35 -1.94
CA HIS A 23 11.54 12.94 -0.74
C HIS A 23 10.47 12.03 -0.10
N GLU A 24 10.44 11.97 1.23
CA GLU A 24 9.40 11.26 1.98
C GLU A 24 8.30 12.23 2.41
N PHE A 25 7.04 11.87 2.18
CA PHE A 25 5.88 12.66 2.54
C PHE A 25 5.27 12.18 3.86
N LYS A 26 4.82 13.12 4.70
CA LYS A 26 4.34 12.83 6.05
C LYS A 26 2.83 13.03 6.19
N GLY A 27 2.15 11.96 6.60
CA GLY A 27 0.72 11.96 6.87
C GLY A 27 -0.13 12.04 5.61
N SER A 28 -1.44 11.80 5.77
CA SER A 28 -2.37 11.72 4.63
C SER A 28 -2.34 12.97 3.77
N TYR A 29 -2.34 14.17 4.37
CA TYR A 29 -2.38 15.41 3.59
C TYR A 29 -1.25 15.53 2.57
N GLU A 30 0.00 15.28 2.98
CA GLU A 30 1.15 15.41 2.08
C GLU A 30 1.19 14.27 1.06
N ILE A 31 0.89 13.04 1.49
CA ILE A 31 0.84 11.86 0.62
C ILE A 31 -0.21 12.05 -0.48
N GLU A 32 -1.44 12.40 -0.10
CA GLU A 32 -2.55 12.57 -1.05
C GLU A 32 -2.33 13.77 -1.98
N ARG A 33 -1.82 14.88 -1.45
CA ARG A 33 -1.46 16.05 -2.26
C ARG A 33 -0.40 15.71 -3.30
N HIS A 34 0.55 14.83 -2.98
CA HIS A 34 1.55 14.38 -3.93
C HIS A 34 0.96 13.40 -4.95
N LEU A 35 0.17 12.41 -4.49
CA LEU A 35 -0.38 11.37 -5.38
C LEU A 35 -1.40 11.92 -6.38
N TYR A 36 -2.27 12.84 -5.97
CA TYR A 36 -3.39 13.30 -6.81
C TYR A 36 -3.80 14.76 -6.52
N GLY A 37 -2.89 15.58 -6.01
CA GLY A 37 -3.13 16.99 -5.79
C GLY A 37 -2.89 17.86 -7.04
N ALA A 38 -2.75 19.17 -6.81
CA ALA A 38 -2.65 20.16 -7.88
C ALA A 38 -1.39 20.03 -8.79
N GLN A 39 -0.42 19.21 -8.40
CA GLN A 39 0.81 18.98 -9.19
C GLN A 39 0.65 17.89 -10.26
N GLY A 40 -0.54 17.31 -10.37
CA GLY A 40 -0.83 16.19 -11.27
C GLY A 40 -0.80 14.85 -10.55
N LEU A 41 -1.17 13.81 -11.29
CA LEU A 41 -1.23 12.44 -10.79
C LEU A 41 0.18 11.85 -10.69
N GLN A 42 0.48 11.17 -9.58
CA GLN A 42 1.72 10.41 -9.37
C GLN A 42 1.39 8.97 -9.00
N ALA A 43 2.16 8.01 -9.51
CA ALA A 43 1.91 6.59 -9.30
C ALA A 43 2.16 6.13 -7.86
N GLY A 44 3.10 6.79 -7.15
CA GLY A 44 3.49 6.42 -5.80
C GLY A 44 4.34 7.47 -5.12
N SER A 45 4.58 7.28 -3.82
CA SER A 45 5.37 8.18 -2.97
C SER A 45 5.95 7.46 -1.76
N TRP A 46 7.15 7.89 -1.35
CA TRP A 46 7.75 7.41 -0.11
C TRP A 46 7.09 8.05 1.11
N VAL A 47 6.98 7.27 2.19
CA VAL A 47 6.26 7.67 3.39
C VAL A 47 7.21 7.87 4.57
N ALA A 48 7.15 9.07 5.15
CA ALA A 48 7.84 9.44 6.38
C ALA A 48 7.12 8.86 7.61
N GLY A 49 7.13 7.53 7.71
CA GLY A 49 6.41 6.73 8.69
C GLY A 49 7.11 6.57 10.04
N LYS A 50 6.31 6.43 11.10
CA LYS A 50 6.77 6.02 12.44
C LYS A 50 6.83 4.50 12.55
N THR A 51 7.86 4.01 13.26
CA THR A 51 8.03 2.59 13.58
C THR A 51 7.26 2.22 14.84
N VAL A 52 6.52 1.12 14.80
CA VAL A 52 5.89 0.48 15.96
C VAL A 52 6.44 -0.93 16.15
N PHE A 53 6.28 -1.49 17.34
CA PHE A 53 6.81 -2.81 17.68
C PHE A 53 5.71 -3.74 18.21
N GLY A 54 5.62 -4.94 17.68
CA GLY A 54 4.63 -5.92 18.13
C GLY A 54 4.74 -7.23 17.38
N SER A 55 3.82 -8.15 17.66
CA SER A 55 3.83 -9.47 17.04
C SER A 55 3.02 -9.50 15.74
N ILE A 56 3.55 -10.26 14.78
CA ILE A 56 2.84 -10.66 13.56
C ILE A 56 2.88 -12.20 13.49
N LYS A 57 1.88 -12.79 12.85
CA LYS A 57 1.78 -14.25 12.70
C LYS A 57 1.92 -14.61 11.22
N VAL A 58 2.98 -15.33 10.89
CA VAL A 58 3.30 -15.78 9.53
C VAL A 58 3.38 -17.30 9.54
N ASN A 59 2.62 -17.94 8.67
CA ASN A 59 2.52 -19.40 8.56
C ASN A 59 2.29 -20.11 9.90
N GLY A 60 1.47 -19.51 10.77
CA GLY A 60 1.19 -20.05 12.10
C GLY A 60 2.21 -19.68 13.19
N VAL A 61 3.38 -19.17 12.83
CA VAL A 61 4.45 -18.78 13.76
C VAL A 61 4.31 -17.30 14.14
N SER A 62 4.32 -17.02 15.44
CA SER A 62 4.30 -15.65 15.97
C SER A 62 5.73 -15.12 16.08
N VAL A 63 5.98 -13.96 15.49
CA VAL A 63 7.28 -13.29 15.53
C VAL A 63 7.13 -11.82 15.92
N GLU A 64 8.14 -11.28 16.59
CA GLU A 64 8.19 -9.85 16.92
C GLU A 64 8.86 -9.06 15.80
N CYS A 65 8.19 -7.99 15.36
CA CYS A 65 8.65 -7.14 14.27
C CYS A 65 8.54 -5.66 14.61
N TYR A 66 9.47 -4.89 14.04
CA TYR A 66 9.34 -3.46 13.84
C TYR A 66 8.55 -3.22 12.56
N THR A 67 7.46 -2.46 12.62
CA THR A 67 6.60 -2.17 11.47
C THR A 67 6.54 -0.66 11.22
N ARG A 68 6.72 -0.20 9.98
CA ARG A 68 6.46 1.19 9.58
C ARG A 68 5.84 1.26 8.18
N PRO A 69 5.00 2.27 7.89
CA PRO A 69 4.62 2.57 6.51
C PRO A 69 5.88 3.04 5.76
N ALA A 70 6.02 2.59 4.53
CA ALA A 70 7.20 2.81 3.71
C ALA A 70 6.86 3.50 2.38
N PHE A 71 5.76 3.10 1.74
CA PHE A 71 5.38 3.61 0.42
C PHE A 71 3.87 3.71 0.31
N ALA A 72 3.35 4.74 -0.36
CA ALA A 72 1.94 4.87 -0.73
C ALA A 72 1.84 4.87 -2.25
N TYR A 73 0.85 4.18 -2.82
CA TYR A 73 0.75 3.99 -4.27
C TYR A 73 -0.69 3.89 -4.75
N LEU A 74 -0.89 4.18 -6.03
CA LEU A 74 -2.15 4.02 -6.72
C LEU A 74 -2.23 2.62 -7.35
N SER A 75 -3.35 1.92 -7.16
CA SER A 75 -3.69 0.68 -7.87
C SER A 75 -4.90 0.91 -8.76
N TYR A 76 -4.89 0.34 -9.96
CA TYR A 76 -6.04 0.38 -10.87
C TYR A 76 -7.23 -0.42 -10.33
N CYS A 77 -8.41 0.21 -10.33
CA CYS A 77 -9.67 -0.44 -10.01
C CYS A 77 -10.49 -0.71 -11.27
N SER A 78 -10.80 0.34 -12.03
CA SER A 78 -11.74 0.26 -13.14
C SER A 78 -11.59 1.43 -14.12
N ARG A 79 -12.23 1.29 -15.28
CA ARG A 79 -12.43 2.35 -16.26
C ARG A 79 -13.93 2.59 -16.40
N VAL A 80 -14.33 3.85 -16.36
CA VAL A 80 -15.70 4.28 -16.52
C VAL A 80 -15.76 5.21 -17.73
N GLN A 81 -16.69 4.98 -18.64
CA GLN A 81 -16.96 5.91 -19.72
C GLN A 81 -18.46 5.94 -19.92
N GLU A 82 -19.03 7.14 -19.87
CA GLU A 82 -20.44 7.32 -20.16
C GLU A 82 -20.67 8.34 -21.26
N SER A 83 -21.74 8.11 -22.03
CA SER A 83 -22.08 8.97 -23.17
C SER A 83 -22.80 10.26 -22.75
N ARG A 84 -23.04 10.46 -21.45
CA ARG A 84 -23.82 11.58 -20.92
C ARG A 84 -22.92 12.79 -20.67
N SER A 85 -23.39 13.98 -21.02
CA SER A 85 -22.67 15.25 -20.83
C SER A 85 -22.77 15.81 -19.40
N ASP A 86 -23.67 15.27 -18.60
CA ASP A 86 -24.01 15.78 -17.27
C ASP A 86 -23.31 14.99 -16.16
N GLN A 87 -23.33 15.54 -14.94
CA GLN A 87 -22.84 14.85 -13.76
C GLN A 87 -23.59 13.52 -13.55
N TYR A 88 -22.85 12.44 -13.31
CA TYR A 88 -23.42 11.13 -13.04
C TYR A 88 -22.72 10.41 -11.89
N VAL A 89 -23.43 9.46 -11.29
CA VAL A 89 -22.93 8.62 -10.21
C VAL A 89 -22.50 7.29 -10.80
N SER A 90 -21.25 6.91 -10.54
CA SER A 90 -20.70 5.62 -10.94
C SER A 90 -20.44 4.76 -9.71
N ARG A 91 -21.00 3.56 -9.69
CA ARG A 91 -20.84 2.61 -8.59
C ARG A 91 -19.53 1.84 -8.75
N GLN A 92 -18.60 2.05 -7.83
CA GLN A 92 -17.24 1.52 -7.91
C GLN A 92 -16.96 0.48 -6.85
N HIS A 93 -16.38 -0.63 -7.30
CA HIS A 93 -15.86 -1.69 -6.44
C HIS A 93 -14.45 -1.32 -5.98
N TYR A 94 -14.16 -1.53 -4.70
CA TYR A 94 -12.85 -1.28 -4.11
C TYR A 94 -12.55 -2.29 -3.01
N TRP A 95 -11.26 -2.46 -2.70
CA TRP A 95 -10.82 -3.46 -1.72
C TRP A 95 -10.52 -2.81 -0.36
N CYS A 96 -10.79 -3.51 0.73
CA CYS A 96 -10.35 -3.13 2.06
C CYS A 96 -9.54 -4.28 2.67
N GLY A 97 -8.69 -3.94 3.64
CA GLY A 97 -7.89 -4.93 4.36
C GLY A 97 -6.49 -5.07 3.80
N LEU A 98 -5.87 -6.21 4.11
CA LEU A 98 -4.60 -6.61 3.51
C LEU A 98 -4.72 -6.64 1.98
N GLY A 99 -3.69 -6.13 1.31
CA GLY A 99 -3.63 -6.02 -0.15
C GLY A 99 -3.72 -7.39 -0.81
N ARG A 100 -4.53 -7.50 -1.87
CA ARG A 100 -4.69 -8.76 -2.60
C ARG A 100 -3.40 -9.21 -3.26
N GLU A 101 -2.61 -8.26 -3.79
CA GLU A 101 -1.34 -8.59 -4.40
C GLU A 101 -0.35 -9.14 -3.36
N PHE A 102 -0.32 -8.53 -2.18
CA PHE A 102 0.48 -9.02 -1.05
C PHE A 102 0.05 -10.44 -0.62
N MET A 103 -1.25 -10.68 -0.43
CA MET A 103 -1.75 -11.99 0.00
C MET A 103 -1.50 -13.08 -1.06
N GLY A 104 -1.53 -12.72 -2.34
CA GLY A 104 -1.14 -13.62 -3.43
C GLY A 104 0.37 -13.89 -3.51
N ASP A 105 1.19 -12.91 -3.14
CA ASP A 105 2.66 -12.96 -3.20
C ASP A 105 3.30 -13.67 -1.99
N ILE A 106 2.79 -13.49 -0.77
CA ILE A 106 3.39 -14.09 0.43
C ILE A 106 3.24 -15.62 0.48
N GLY A 107 2.26 -16.18 -0.24
CA GLY A 107 2.10 -17.63 -0.43
C GLY A 107 1.81 -18.45 0.84
N CYS A 108 1.58 -17.82 1.99
CA CYS A 108 1.31 -18.47 3.26
C CYS A 108 0.32 -17.65 4.12
N ALA A 109 -0.15 -18.24 5.22
CA ALA A 109 -1.08 -17.55 6.11
C ALA A 109 -0.41 -16.35 6.81
N PHE A 110 -1.03 -15.18 6.73
CA PHE A 110 -0.56 -13.96 7.41
C PHE A 110 -1.66 -13.40 8.30
N LYS A 111 -1.32 -13.03 9.53
CA LYS A 111 -2.21 -12.30 10.44
C LYS A 111 -1.43 -11.26 11.22
N ILE A 112 -2.05 -10.12 11.45
CA ILE A 112 -1.51 -9.08 12.28
C ILE A 112 -2.63 -8.46 13.11
N SER A 113 -2.32 -8.08 14.35
CA SER A 113 -3.29 -7.41 15.21
C SER A 113 -3.65 -6.04 14.67
N ALA A 114 -4.93 -5.67 14.76
CA ALA A 114 -5.41 -4.33 14.46
C ALA A 114 -4.66 -3.23 15.26
N GLY A 115 -4.02 -3.60 16.38
CA GLY A 115 -3.16 -2.70 17.15
C GLY A 115 -1.99 -2.12 16.35
N VAL A 116 -1.55 -2.77 15.26
CA VAL A 116 -0.52 -2.24 14.36
C VAL A 116 -0.95 -0.93 13.67
N ASN A 117 -2.26 -0.63 13.63
CA ASN A 117 -2.77 0.64 13.09
C ASN A 117 -2.22 1.87 13.82
N ARG A 118 -1.63 1.68 15.00
CA ARG A 118 -0.79 2.68 15.66
C ARG A 118 0.30 3.24 14.74
N ALA A 119 0.87 2.44 13.83
CA ALA A 119 1.82 2.91 12.82
C ALA A 119 1.23 4.05 11.97
N ASN A 120 -0.05 3.94 11.59
CA ASN A 120 -0.75 4.96 10.83
C ASN A 120 -1.05 6.18 11.69
N SER A 121 -1.63 5.97 12.88
CA SER A 121 -1.99 7.07 13.79
C SER A 121 -0.77 7.93 14.16
N LEU A 122 0.38 7.31 14.43
CA LEU A 122 1.62 8.02 14.76
C LEU A 122 2.27 8.71 13.55
N SER A 123 1.98 8.22 12.35
CA SER A 123 2.45 8.79 11.09
C SER A 123 1.52 9.88 10.54
N GLY A 124 0.38 10.14 11.19
CA GLY A 124 -0.64 11.07 10.68
C GLY A 124 -1.37 10.55 9.44
N ILE A 125 -1.42 9.23 9.27
CA ILE A 125 -2.10 8.56 8.16
C ILE A 125 -3.51 8.19 8.61
N VAL A 126 -4.48 8.64 7.83
CA VAL A 126 -5.92 8.40 7.97
C VAL A 126 -6.39 7.62 6.73
N THR A 127 -7.07 6.49 6.96
CA THR A 127 -7.51 5.58 5.88
C THR A 127 -9.03 5.48 5.75
N ASP A 128 -9.76 6.16 6.64
CA ASP A 128 -11.21 6.10 6.81
C ASP A 128 -11.77 4.67 7.01
N LEU A 129 -10.92 3.74 7.44
CA LEU A 129 -11.28 2.37 7.75
C LEU A 129 -11.02 2.07 9.23
N PRO A 130 -11.94 1.35 9.93
CA PRO A 130 -11.65 0.81 11.24
C PRO A 130 -10.40 -0.08 11.19
N ALA A 131 -9.57 -0.02 12.23
CA ALA A 131 -8.29 -0.75 12.26
C ALA A 131 -8.44 -2.27 12.02
N HIS A 132 -9.51 -2.89 12.51
CA HIS A 132 -9.78 -4.31 12.30
C HIS A 132 -10.22 -4.65 10.87
N VAL A 133 -10.73 -3.68 10.12
CA VAL A 133 -11.03 -3.81 8.69
C VAL A 133 -9.75 -3.62 7.89
N LEU A 134 -8.97 -2.57 8.16
CA LEU A 134 -7.74 -2.25 7.43
C LEU A 134 -6.68 -3.36 7.53
N TRP A 135 -6.56 -3.99 8.69
CA TRP A 135 -5.59 -5.05 8.95
C TRP A 135 -6.22 -6.46 8.94
N GLY A 136 -7.46 -6.56 8.47
CA GLY A 136 -8.18 -7.81 8.28
C GLY A 136 -7.92 -8.46 6.92
N GLU A 137 -8.61 -9.56 6.67
CA GLU A 137 -8.58 -10.25 5.38
C GLU A 137 -9.08 -9.34 4.24
N PRO A 138 -8.59 -9.53 3.00
CA PRO A 138 -9.08 -8.79 1.85
C PRO A 138 -10.60 -8.93 1.69
N SER A 139 -11.29 -7.81 1.57
CA SER A 139 -12.74 -7.77 1.37
C SER A 139 -13.12 -6.75 0.31
N GLU A 140 -14.11 -7.06 -0.51
CA GLU A 140 -14.62 -6.17 -1.55
C GLU A 140 -15.77 -5.33 -1.00
N HIS A 141 -15.77 -4.04 -1.34
CA HIS A 141 -16.77 -3.05 -0.95
C HIS A 141 -17.17 -2.23 -2.16
N VAL A 142 -18.24 -1.47 -2.00
CA VAL A 142 -18.80 -0.64 -3.06
C VAL A 142 -19.01 0.78 -2.57
N ARG A 143 -18.66 1.77 -3.38
CA ARG A 143 -18.89 3.19 -3.12
C ARG A 143 -19.32 3.91 -4.41
N ASP A 144 -20.16 4.92 -4.24
CA ASP A 144 -20.57 5.80 -5.32
C ASP A 144 -19.51 6.91 -5.54
N VAL A 145 -19.07 7.06 -6.79
CA VAL A 145 -18.12 8.09 -7.23
C VAL A 145 -18.85 9.04 -8.18
N TYR A 146 -18.77 10.34 -7.90
CA TYR A 146 -19.40 11.37 -8.72
C TYR A 146 -18.44 11.81 -9.83
N LEU A 147 -18.88 11.66 -11.07
CA LEU A 147 -18.12 11.99 -12.29
C LEU A 147 -18.87 13.07 -13.08
N ASN A 148 -18.15 13.83 -13.90
CA ASN A 148 -18.72 14.92 -14.68
C ASN A 148 -18.36 14.80 -16.16
N GLY A 149 -19.31 15.08 -17.05
CA GLY A 149 -19.07 15.05 -18.49
C GLY A 149 -18.97 13.66 -19.09
N SER A 150 -18.72 13.63 -20.40
CA SER A 150 -18.69 12.42 -21.23
C SER A 150 -17.29 11.81 -21.40
N ALA A 151 -16.30 12.30 -20.65
CA ALA A 151 -14.94 11.81 -20.69
C ALA A 151 -14.83 10.38 -20.15
N ALA A 152 -13.79 9.67 -20.59
CA ALA A 152 -13.41 8.41 -19.98
C ALA A 152 -12.60 8.70 -18.70
N TYR A 153 -12.95 8.00 -17.62
CA TYR A 153 -12.29 8.10 -16.33
C TYR A 153 -11.62 6.79 -15.97
N LEU A 154 -10.42 6.87 -15.40
CA LEU A 154 -9.79 5.77 -14.70
C LEU A 154 -9.97 5.98 -13.20
N ILE A 155 -10.36 4.90 -12.52
CA ILE A 155 -10.51 4.89 -11.06
C ILE A 155 -9.31 4.16 -10.46
N TYR A 156 -8.61 4.87 -9.60
CA TYR A 156 -7.50 4.36 -8.81
C TYR A 156 -7.85 4.30 -7.33
N GLN A 157 -7.19 3.40 -6.61
CA GLN A 157 -7.29 3.27 -5.17
C GLN A 157 -5.93 3.50 -4.52
N VAL A 158 -5.92 4.25 -3.42
CA VAL A 158 -4.71 4.47 -2.63
C VAL A 158 -4.45 3.23 -1.76
N ASN A 159 -3.22 2.72 -1.84
CA ASN A 159 -2.70 1.63 -1.03
C ASN A 159 -1.46 2.10 -0.29
N ILE A 160 -1.15 1.42 0.81
CA ILE A 160 0.04 1.70 1.63
C ILE A 160 0.81 0.40 1.80
N ALA A 161 2.08 0.41 1.41
CA ALA A 161 3.04 -0.64 1.69
C ALA A 161 3.75 -0.39 3.04
N TYR A 162 3.89 -1.44 3.82
CA TYR A 162 4.54 -1.43 5.13
C TYR A 162 5.74 -2.35 5.11
N ALA A 163 6.84 -1.91 5.70
CA ALA A 163 8.00 -2.75 5.94
C ALA A 163 7.96 -3.30 7.36
N HIS A 164 8.28 -4.59 7.51
CA HIS A 164 8.33 -5.32 8.77
C HIS A 164 9.73 -5.91 8.94
N CYS A 165 10.53 -5.37 9.86
CA CYS A 165 11.82 -5.92 10.21
C CYS A 165 11.68 -6.86 11.41
N LEU A 166 12.09 -8.11 11.24
CA LEU A 166 12.15 -9.09 12.30
C LEU A 166 13.13 -8.64 13.41
N LEU A 167 12.78 -8.84 14.68
CA LEU A 167 13.69 -8.58 15.79
C LEU A 167 14.91 -9.53 15.78
N ALA A 168 14.69 -10.78 15.34
CA ALA A 168 15.72 -11.79 15.23
C ALA A 168 16.34 -11.79 13.83
N ASN A 169 17.68 -11.87 13.76
CA ASN A 169 18.39 -11.94 12.47
C ASN A 169 18.34 -13.33 11.83
N LYS A 170 17.71 -14.33 12.47
CA LYS A 170 17.61 -15.70 11.97
C LYS A 170 16.15 -16.08 11.84
N ILE A 171 15.78 -16.54 10.64
CA ILE A 171 14.44 -17.05 10.35
C ILE A 171 14.38 -18.56 10.62
N SER A 172 13.26 -19.01 11.18
CA SER A 172 12.97 -20.44 11.24
C SER A 172 12.59 -20.97 9.85
N LYS A 173 12.58 -22.29 9.66
CA LYS A 173 12.25 -22.90 8.37
C LYS A 173 10.84 -22.52 7.90
N GLU A 174 9.92 -22.34 8.83
CA GLU A 174 8.51 -22.02 8.60
C GLU A 174 8.30 -20.60 8.05
N LEU A 175 9.30 -19.73 8.21
CA LEU A 175 9.30 -18.33 7.77
C LEU A 175 10.10 -18.12 6.48
N GLN A 176 10.75 -19.18 5.96
CA GLN A 176 11.49 -19.11 4.69
C GLN A 176 10.54 -18.72 3.55
N GLY A 177 10.98 -17.77 2.72
CA GLY A 177 10.21 -17.26 1.59
C GLY A 177 9.29 -16.09 1.92
N ALA A 178 8.91 -15.88 3.19
CA ALA A 178 8.13 -14.71 3.60
C ALA A 178 9.03 -13.47 3.80
N PHE A 179 10.18 -13.65 4.44
CA PHE A 179 11.14 -12.57 4.69
C PHE A 179 12.29 -12.60 3.68
N CYS A 180 12.79 -11.42 3.33
CA CYS A 180 13.96 -11.21 2.50
C CYS A 180 15.12 -10.71 3.36
N ASP A 181 16.33 -11.25 3.11
CA ASP A 181 17.56 -10.70 3.71
C ASP A 181 17.98 -9.44 2.92
N VAL A 182 17.94 -8.29 3.58
CA VAL A 182 18.36 -7.00 3.02
C VAL A 182 19.27 -6.30 4.01
N GLY A 183 20.55 -6.14 3.63
CA GLY A 183 21.54 -5.51 4.50
C GLY A 183 21.74 -6.24 5.85
N GLY A 184 21.56 -7.57 5.89
CA GLY A 184 21.65 -8.37 7.12
C GLY A 184 20.40 -8.30 8.01
N GLN A 185 19.32 -7.70 7.53
CA GLN A 185 18.03 -7.62 8.20
C GLN A 185 17.02 -8.52 7.49
N GLN A 186 16.13 -9.15 8.26
CA GLN A 186 15.04 -9.96 7.71
C GLN A 186 13.80 -9.08 7.58
N VAL A 187 13.45 -8.69 6.36
CA VAL A 187 12.37 -7.74 6.06
C VAL A 187 11.28 -8.41 5.24
N LEU A 188 10.03 -8.23 5.68
CA LEU A 188 8.82 -8.53 4.94
C LEU A 188 8.16 -7.22 4.51
N VAL A 189 7.58 -7.17 3.31
CA VAL A 189 6.75 -6.03 2.88
C VAL A 189 5.31 -6.50 2.74
N SER A 190 4.39 -5.81 3.42
CA SER A 190 2.94 -6.02 3.25
C SER A 190 2.29 -4.79 2.65
N ALA A 191 1.02 -4.89 2.26
CA ALA A 191 0.23 -3.77 1.80
C ALA A 191 -1.17 -3.78 2.44
N THR A 192 -1.77 -2.59 2.54
CA THR A 192 -3.20 -2.44 2.87
C THR A 192 -3.87 -1.53 1.84
N ALA A 193 -5.09 -1.88 1.44
CA ALA A 193 -5.94 -1.05 0.62
C ALA A 193 -6.76 -0.08 1.50
N THR A 194 -6.70 1.22 1.19
CA THR A 194 -7.45 2.26 1.92
C THR A 194 -8.84 2.47 1.30
N SER A 195 -9.73 3.23 1.93
CA SER A 195 -11.01 3.54 1.29
C SER A 195 -10.95 4.70 0.27
N SER A 196 -9.76 5.27 0.04
CA SER A 196 -9.58 6.43 -0.84
C SER A 196 -9.55 6.02 -2.31
N LEU A 197 -10.55 6.50 -3.05
CA LEU A 197 -10.67 6.35 -4.50
C LEU A 197 -10.42 7.68 -5.20
N VAL A 198 -9.70 7.64 -6.31
CA VAL A 198 -9.35 8.79 -7.13
C VAL A 198 -9.85 8.52 -8.54
N ALA A 199 -10.70 9.40 -9.06
CA ALA A 199 -11.09 9.39 -10.46
C ALA A 199 -10.26 10.41 -11.22
N VAL A 200 -9.62 9.98 -12.31
CA VAL A 200 -8.89 10.87 -13.21
C VAL A 200 -9.40 10.74 -14.62
N ASP A 201 -9.34 11.82 -15.37
CA ASP A 201 -9.53 11.77 -16.82
C ASP A 201 -8.48 10.83 -17.43
N GLU A 202 -8.87 9.97 -18.35
CA GLU A 202 -7.98 8.99 -18.99
C GLU A 202 -6.79 9.67 -19.70
N SER A 203 -6.95 10.92 -20.16
CA SER A 203 -5.84 11.72 -20.72
C SER A 203 -4.78 12.13 -19.71
N GLN A 204 -5.07 12.05 -18.41
CA GLN A 204 -4.17 12.34 -17.29
C GLN A 204 -3.67 11.07 -16.58
N ALA A 205 -3.97 9.90 -17.15
CA ALA A 205 -3.53 8.62 -16.62
C ALA A 205 -1.99 8.56 -16.54
N VAL A 206 -1.50 7.89 -15.50
CA VAL A 206 -0.08 7.57 -15.36
C VAL A 206 0.11 6.06 -15.35
N GLU A 207 1.28 5.61 -15.77
CA GLU A 207 1.67 4.22 -15.61
C GLU A 207 1.84 3.90 -14.13
N LEU A 208 1.22 2.81 -13.68
CA LEU A 208 1.27 2.40 -12.29
C LEU A 208 2.36 1.35 -12.07
N ALA A 209 3.11 1.52 -10.99
CA ALA A 209 4.01 0.48 -10.52
C ALA A 209 3.21 -0.73 -10.00
N GLY A 210 3.47 -1.91 -10.55
CA GLY A 210 2.90 -3.16 -10.02
C GLY A 210 3.50 -3.54 -8.66
N TRP A 211 2.78 -4.36 -7.89
CA TRP A 211 3.22 -4.85 -6.57
C TRP A 211 4.66 -5.41 -6.55
N PRO A 212 5.12 -6.23 -7.52
CA PRO A 212 6.49 -6.74 -7.49
C PRO A 212 7.55 -5.64 -7.47
N LEU A 213 7.34 -4.57 -8.25
CA LEU A 213 8.25 -3.44 -8.34
C LEU A 213 8.23 -2.61 -7.05
N ILE A 214 7.06 -2.38 -6.47
CA ILE A 214 6.91 -1.65 -5.19
C ILE A 214 7.61 -2.42 -4.06
N LYS A 215 7.33 -3.73 -3.95
CA LYS A 215 7.97 -4.61 -2.96
C LYS A 215 9.49 -4.57 -3.10
N GLN A 216 9.99 -4.72 -4.33
CA GLN A 216 11.42 -4.67 -4.61
C GLN A 216 12.02 -3.32 -4.21
N ALA A 217 11.42 -2.20 -4.60
CA ALA A 217 11.92 -0.87 -4.27
C ALA A 217 11.99 -0.63 -2.75
N VAL A 218 10.96 -1.07 -2.00
CA VAL A 218 10.94 -0.95 -0.52
C VAL A 218 12.07 -1.79 0.11
N LEU A 219 12.27 -3.02 -0.37
CA LEU A 219 13.34 -3.91 0.09
C LEU A 219 14.73 -3.34 -0.21
N GLU A 220 14.94 -2.80 -1.41
CA GLU A 220 16.19 -2.15 -1.82
C GLU A 220 16.48 -0.92 -0.96
N ARG A 221 15.48 -0.06 -0.72
CA ARG A 221 15.63 1.11 0.16
C ARG A 221 15.96 0.73 1.60
N ALA A 222 15.44 -0.40 2.10
CA ALA A 222 15.81 -0.97 3.39
C ALA A 222 17.26 -1.49 3.39
N GLY A 223 17.65 -2.26 2.37
CA GLY A 223 19.01 -2.80 2.24
C GLY A 223 20.09 -1.72 2.08
N LEU A 224 19.75 -0.58 1.47
CA LEU A 224 20.60 0.60 1.37
C LEU A 224 20.66 1.43 2.67
N GLY A 225 19.89 1.07 3.70
CA GLY A 225 19.82 1.79 4.96
C GLY A 225 19.15 3.17 4.86
N VAL A 226 18.42 3.43 3.76
CA VAL A 226 17.65 4.67 3.56
C VAL A 226 16.30 4.57 4.28
N LEU A 227 15.63 3.41 4.18
CA LEU A 227 14.45 3.10 4.98
C LEU A 227 14.89 2.52 6.33
N GLN A 228 14.92 3.37 7.37
CA GLN A 228 15.39 2.97 8.70
C GLN A 228 14.24 2.63 9.66
N PHE A 229 14.45 1.64 10.52
CA PHE A 229 13.54 1.32 11.61
C PHE A 229 13.99 2.03 12.89
N ASP A 230 13.06 2.67 13.59
CA ASP A 230 13.33 3.21 14.92
C ASP A 230 13.24 2.09 15.96
N TYR A 231 14.40 1.55 16.35
CA TYR A 231 14.49 0.43 17.28
C TYR A 231 14.07 0.78 18.72
N ALA A 232 14.01 2.06 19.08
CA ALA A 232 13.50 2.50 20.38
C ALA A 232 11.99 2.22 20.55
N ALA A 233 11.27 1.97 19.45
CA ALA A 233 9.86 1.59 19.46
C ALA A 233 9.56 0.35 20.34
N ARG A 234 10.55 -0.53 20.53
CA ARG A 234 10.45 -1.71 21.40
C ARG A 234 10.33 -1.35 22.88
N ASP A 235 11.02 -0.30 23.29
CA ASP A 235 11.20 0.04 24.71
C ASP A 235 10.20 1.10 25.17
N VAL A 236 9.55 1.79 24.24
CA VAL A 236 8.54 2.81 24.53
C VAL A 236 7.13 2.21 24.43
N PRO A 237 6.37 2.04 25.53
CA PRO A 237 5.05 1.40 25.52
C PRO A 237 4.06 2.01 24.52
N PHE A 238 4.18 3.31 24.30
CA PHE A 238 3.36 4.05 23.36
C PHE A 238 3.57 3.65 21.88
N TYR A 239 4.67 2.99 21.53
CA TYR A 239 4.95 2.48 20.18
C TYR A 239 4.69 0.97 20.06
N ARG A 240 4.24 0.33 21.15
CA ARG A 240 3.98 -1.11 21.15
C ARG A 240 2.54 -1.46 20.84
N TYR A 241 2.33 -2.60 20.20
CA TYR A 241 1.02 -3.22 20.05
C TYR A 241 1.08 -4.71 20.41
N LYS A 242 -0.08 -5.26 20.75
CA LYS A 242 -0.29 -6.67 21.03
C LYS A 242 -1.13 -7.27 19.91
#